data_AF-A0A8J5SPQ6-F1
#
_entry.id   AF-A0A8J5SPQ6-F1
#
_cell.length_a   1.000
_cell.length_b   1.000
_cell.length_c   1.000
_cell.angle_alpha   90.00
_cell.angle_beta   90.00
_cell.angle_gamma   90.00
#
_symmetry.space_group_name_H-M   'P 1'
#
loop_
_entity.id
_entity.type
_entity.pdbx_description
1 polymer ?
#
loop_
_entity_poly.entity_id
_entity_poly.type
_entity_poly.pdbx_seq_one_letter_code
_entity_poly.pdbx_strand_id
1 'polypeptide(L)'
;MASARGVLGVQGGGGGGSGRFKRALLRNLIIGLRKGGVASREMGFRERKDAIKRAADAALASARGAAPCWSRSLAADVVAQQHRSSGTANSSGECCKAPPPSPRKMIVCKKILRRSLRRPRPGNATTSKKYGAGVVARAMLMRKRTSVLKEIVPGGKALDVCTLMAETLDYAVSLKAQVDVMQLLVRILQEQNAIALEKQ
;
A
#
# COMPACT_ATOMS: atom_id res chain seq x y z
N MET A 1 13.66 26.33 -31.16
CA MET A 1 14.22 24.96 -31.23
C MET A 1 14.28 24.40 -29.82
N ALA A 2 13.39 23.45 -29.51
CA ALA A 2 13.22 22.91 -28.17
C ALA A 2 14.23 21.78 -27.92
N SER A 3 15.07 21.94 -26.89
CA SER A 3 16.04 20.93 -26.46
C SER A 3 15.43 19.98 -25.42
N ALA A 4 15.79 18.72 -25.57
CA ALA A 4 15.15 17.53 -25.00
C ALA A 4 15.13 17.50 -23.46
N ARG A 5 13.96 17.19 -22.89
CA ARG A 5 13.83 16.77 -21.49
C ARG A 5 14.25 15.31 -21.36
N GLY A 6 15.36 15.12 -20.66
CA GLY A 6 15.95 13.83 -20.35
C GLY A 6 15.01 12.90 -19.57
N VAL A 7 14.98 11.67 -20.06
CA VAL A 7 14.41 10.48 -19.41
C VAL A 7 15.32 10.09 -18.25
N LEU A 8 14.84 10.21 -17.02
CA LEU A 8 15.56 9.72 -15.84
C LEU A 8 15.33 8.21 -15.66
N GLY A 9 16.27 7.46 -16.25
CA GLY A 9 16.96 6.29 -15.70
C GLY A 9 16.21 5.37 -14.74
N VAL A 10 15.71 4.26 -15.29
CA VAL A 10 15.54 3.00 -14.56
C VAL A 10 16.92 2.38 -14.39
N GLN A 11 17.40 2.28 -13.14
CA GLN A 11 18.69 1.64 -12.83
C GLN A 11 18.45 0.34 -12.05
N GLY A 12 18.62 -0.79 -12.75
CA GLY A 12 18.81 -2.11 -12.15
C GLY A 12 20.30 -2.38 -11.87
N GLY A 13 20.59 -3.15 -10.83
CA GLY A 13 21.96 -3.59 -10.51
C GLY A 13 22.07 -4.20 -9.10
N GLY A 14 22.52 -5.44 -9.00
CA GLY A 14 22.40 -6.35 -7.86
C GLY A 14 23.12 -5.99 -6.56
N GLY A 15 22.90 -6.82 -5.53
CA GLY A 15 23.68 -6.92 -4.28
C GLY A 15 23.43 -5.88 -3.17
N GLY A 16 23.00 -4.66 -3.49
CA GLY A 16 22.95 -3.53 -2.55
C GLY A 16 21.58 -2.92 -2.26
N GLY A 17 20.49 -3.67 -2.51
CA GLY A 17 19.12 -3.14 -2.53
C GLY A 17 18.68 -2.52 -1.20
N SER A 18 18.93 -3.19 -0.07
CA SER A 18 18.51 -2.71 1.26
C SER A 18 19.25 -1.43 1.68
N GLY A 19 20.56 -1.36 1.46
CA GLY A 19 21.36 -0.17 1.80
C GLY A 19 21.00 1.04 0.94
N ARG A 20 20.79 0.86 -0.37
CA ARG A 20 20.34 1.94 -1.26
C ARG A 20 18.94 2.42 -0.89
N PHE A 21 18.03 1.49 -0.61
CA PHE A 21 16.67 1.79 -0.18
C PHE A 21 16.64 2.59 1.13
N LYS A 22 17.35 2.12 2.17
CA LYS A 22 17.46 2.84 3.45
C LYS A 22 18.07 4.24 3.29
N ARG A 23 19.07 4.40 2.43
CA ARG A 23 19.65 5.72 2.12
C ARG A 23 18.67 6.64 1.41
N ALA A 24 17.92 6.15 0.43
CA ALA A 24 16.88 6.92 -0.25
C ALA A 24 15.77 7.31 0.72
N LEU A 25 15.34 6.38 1.57
CA LEU A 25 14.36 6.59 2.62
C LEU A 25 14.80 7.68 3.60
N LEU A 26 16.03 7.60 4.12
CA LEU A 26 16.60 8.60 5.01
C LEU A 26 16.68 9.99 4.36
N ARG A 27 17.18 10.08 3.13
CA ARG A 27 17.27 11.34 2.38
C ARG A 27 15.88 11.98 2.23
N ASN A 28 14.90 11.22 1.78
CA ASN A 28 13.53 11.70 1.59
C ASN A 28 12.88 12.08 2.93
N LEU A 29 13.16 11.34 4.01
CA LEU A 29 12.64 11.61 5.35
C LEU A 29 13.17 12.95 5.88
N ILE A 30 14.48 13.22 5.79
CA ILE A 30 15.06 14.51 6.23
C ILE A 30 14.45 15.67 5.44
N ILE A 31 14.27 15.51 4.13
CA ILE A 31 13.61 16.52 3.28
C ILE A 31 12.16 16.74 3.73
N GLY A 32 11.42 15.66 3.99
CA GLY A 32 10.04 15.70 4.46
C GLY A 32 9.89 16.38 5.82
N LEU A 33 10.75 16.06 6.78
CA LEU A 33 10.75 16.67 8.12
C LEU A 33 11.06 18.16 8.08
N ARG A 34 11.99 18.59 7.21
CA ARG A 34 12.30 20.01 6.98
C ARG A 34 11.12 20.75 6.36
N LYS A 35 10.53 20.20 5.29
CA LYS A 35 9.34 20.79 4.64
C LYS A 35 8.14 20.87 5.58
N GLY A 36 7.98 19.85 6.43
CA GLY A 36 6.93 19.80 7.43
C GLY A 36 7.19 20.68 8.65
N GLY A 37 8.26 21.46 8.71
CA GLY A 37 8.53 22.38 9.82
C GLY A 37 8.60 21.70 11.19
N VAL A 38 8.98 20.41 11.25
CA VAL A 38 8.90 19.60 12.49
C VAL A 38 9.77 20.17 13.62
N ALA A 39 10.83 20.90 13.27
CA ALA A 39 11.70 21.59 14.21
C ALA A 39 11.16 22.96 14.68
N SER A 40 10.07 23.47 14.08
CA SER A 40 9.45 24.73 14.49
C SER A 40 8.76 24.57 15.85
N ARG A 41 8.92 25.58 16.71
CA ARG A 41 8.22 25.69 17.99
C ARG A 41 6.73 26.00 17.84
N GLU A 42 6.29 26.39 16.65
CA GLU A 42 4.90 26.78 16.37
C GLU A 42 3.93 25.59 16.35
N MET A 43 4.43 24.37 16.12
CA MET A 43 3.57 23.18 16.04
C MET A 43 3.26 22.59 17.41
N GLY A 44 1.97 22.28 17.62
CA GLY A 44 1.53 21.47 18.75
C GLY A 44 2.05 20.03 18.67
N PHE A 45 2.03 19.30 19.79
CA PHE A 45 2.52 17.93 19.85
C PHE A 45 1.83 16.98 18.83
N ARG A 46 0.51 17.10 18.68
CA ARG A 46 -0.28 16.30 17.74
C ARG A 46 0.11 16.60 16.29
N GLU A 47 0.23 17.87 15.94
CA GLU A 47 0.62 18.33 14.61
C GLU A 47 2.03 17.85 14.26
N ARG A 48 2.96 17.94 15.21
CA ARG A 48 4.33 17.42 15.05
C ARG A 48 4.33 15.92 14.79
N LYS A 49 3.57 15.14 15.58
CA LYS A 49 3.45 13.68 15.38
C LYS A 49 2.88 13.35 14.00
N ASP A 50 1.84 14.07 13.58
CA ASP A 50 1.20 13.83 12.28
C ASP A 50 2.10 14.28 11.12
N ALA A 51 2.87 15.35 11.28
CA ALA A 51 3.87 15.79 10.31
C ALA A 51 5.02 14.78 10.16
N ILE A 52 5.51 14.23 11.27
CA ILE A 52 6.50 13.14 11.25
C ILE A 52 5.95 11.91 10.53
N LYS A 53 4.71 11.51 10.84
CA LYS A 53 4.06 10.37 10.18
C LYS A 53 3.95 10.59 8.67
N ARG A 54 3.40 11.74 8.25
CA ARG A 54 3.28 12.09 6.82
C ARG A 54 4.64 12.11 6.12
N ALA A 55 5.66 12.68 6.74
CA ALA A 55 7.02 12.70 6.20
C ALA A 55 7.58 11.27 6.02
N ALA A 56 7.31 10.38 6.97
CA ALA A 56 7.72 8.98 6.87
C ALA A 56 6.98 8.22 5.77
N ASP A 57 5.66 8.36 5.69
CA ASP A 57 4.84 7.71 4.65
C ASP A 57 5.23 8.19 3.25
N ALA A 58 5.43 9.51 3.08
CA ALA A 58 5.90 10.11 1.83
C ALA A 58 7.31 9.65 1.44
N ALA A 59 8.21 9.55 2.42
CA ALA A 59 9.57 9.08 2.20
C ALA A 59 9.60 7.59 1.82
N LEU A 60 8.77 6.77 2.44
CA LEU A 60 8.63 5.34 2.14
C LEU A 60 8.11 5.13 0.72
N ALA A 61 7.03 5.83 0.35
CA ALA A 61 6.47 5.80 -0.99
C ALA A 61 7.48 6.24 -2.05
N SER A 62 8.20 7.34 -1.79
CA SER A 62 9.20 7.90 -2.72
C SER A 62 10.42 6.99 -2.86
N ALA A 63 10.89 6.38 -1.77
CA ALA A 63 12.07 5.51 -1.79
C ALA A 63 11.80 4.18 -2.50
N ARG A 64 10.57 3.65 -2.41
CA ARG A 64 10.17 2.42 -3.09
C ARG A 64 9.80 2.66 -4.56
N GLY A 65 9.31 3.86 -4.87
CA GLY A 65 8.87 4.26 -6.20
C GLY A 65 7.46 3.80 -6.53
N ALA A 66 7.03 3.99 -7.79
CA ALA A 66 5.67 3.75 -8.22
C ALA A 66 5.32 2.27 -8.52
N ALA A 67 6.25 1.34 -8.28
CA ALA A 67 6.05 -0.06 -8.66
C ALA A 67 4.99 -0.79 -7.81
N PRO A 68 5.09 -0.86 -6.47
CA PRO A 68 4.07 -1.51 -5.67
C PRO A 68 2.78 -0.68 -5.55
N CYS A 69 1.65 -1.36 -5.45
CA CYS A 69 0.35 -0.73 -5.20
C CYS A 69 0.32 -0.01 -3.86
N TRP A 70 0.95 -0.56 -2.82
CA TRP A 70 0.95 0.05 -1.49
C TRP A 70 1.68 1.41 -1.48
N SER A 71 2.77 1.58 -2.24
CA SER A 71 3.50 2.86 -2.27
C SER A 71 2.70 3.95 -2.98
N ARG A 72 1.98 3.61 -4.05
CA ARG A 72 1.07 4.54 -4.75
C ARG A 72 -0.10 4.95 -3.86
N SER A 73 -0.67 4.00 -3.10
CA SER A 73 -1.72 4.32 -2.12
C SER A 73 -1.22 5.31 -1.08
N LEU A 74 -0.03 5.07 -0.49
CA LEU A 74 0.56 6.00 0.47
C LEU A 74 0.82 7.38 -0.13
N ALA A 75 1.32 7.46 -1.37
CA ALA A 75 1.54 8.73 -2.06
C ALA A 75 0.21 9.49 -2.27
N ALA A 76 -0.86 8.78 -2.67
CA ALA A 76 -2.18 9.37 -2.82
C ALA A 76 -2.76 9.87 -1.47
N ASP A 77 -2.57 9.10 -0.39
CA ASP A 77 -3.01 9.47 0.95
C ASP A 77 -2.30 10.75 1.45
N VAL A 78 -1.00 10.87 1.22
CA VAL A 78 -0.22 12.08 1.55
C VAL A 78 -0.74 13.30 0.80
N VAL A 79 -1.02 13.16 -0.50
CA VAL A 79 -1.58 14.25 -1.32
C VAL A 79 -2.96 14.64 -0.82
N ALA A 80 -3.85 13.67 -0.59
CA ALA A 80 -5.20 13.91 -0.08
C ALA A 80 -5.18 14.61 1.29
N GLN A 81 -4.25 14.27 2.16
CA GLN A 81 -4.12 14.88 3.47
C GLN A 81 -3.59 16.31 3.41
N GLN A 82 -2.71 16.63 2.46
CA GLN A 82 -2.27 18.00 2.20
C GLN A 82 -3.44 18.89 1.75
N HIS A 83 -4.29 18.40 0.85
CA HIS A 83 -5.47 19.13 0.37
C HIS A 83 -6.50 19.40 1.48
N ARG A 84 -6.68 18.46 2.43
CA ARG A 84 -7.56 18.68 3.60
C ARG A 84 -7.07 19.80 4.50
N SER A 85 -5.75 19.96 4.64
CA SER A 85 -5.17 21.06 5.42
C SER A 85 -5.19 22.40 4.69
N SER A 86 -5.34 22.41 3.36
CA SER A 86 -5.33 23.62 2.52
C SER A 86 -6.71 24.01 1.96
N GLY A 87 -7.81 23.41 2.45
CA GLY A 87 -9.18 23.87 2.17
C GLY A 87 -9.68 23.74 0.73
N THR A 88 -8.96 23.05 -0.17
CA THR A 88 -9.36 22.86 -1.57
C THR A 88 -9.60 21.38 -1.85
N ALA A 89 -10.82 20.94 -1.59
CA ALA A 89 -11.26 19.57 -1.84
C ALA A 89 -11.77 19.42 -3.28
N ASN A 90 -10.89 19.08 -4.23
CA ASN A 90 -11.30 18.41 -5.45
C ASN A 90 -10.90 16.93 -5.35
N SER A 91 -11.90 16.09 -5.09
CA SER A 91 -11.75 14.64 -5.05
C SER A 91 -11.67 14.09 -6.47
N SER A 92 -10.46 13.75 -6.92
CA SER A 92 -10.25 12.88 -8.09
C SER A 92 -9.43 11.68 -7.64
N GLY A 93 -10.11 10.77 -6.94
CA GLY A 93 -9.61 9.43 -6.69
C GLY A 93 -9.74 8.59 -7.95
N GLU A 94 -8.87 8.81 -8.93
CA GLU A 94 -8.67 7.84 -10.01
C GLU A 94 -7.36 7.10 -9.77
N CYS A 95 -7.46 5.90 -9.19
CA CYS A 95 -6.55 4.85 -9.60
C CYS A 95 -7.34 3.76 -10.30
N CYS A 96 -6.73 3.30 -11.40
CA CYS A 96 -6.86 1.96 -11.92
C CYS A 96 -8.08 1.72 -12.83
N LYS A 97 -8.24 2.50 -13.90
CA LYS A 97 -8.87 1.96 -15.12
C LYS A 97 -7.81 1.23 -15.94
N ALA A 98 -7.81 -0.09 -15.85
CA ALA A 98 -7.30 -0.94 -16.93
C ALA A 98 -8.09 -0.62 -18.22
N PRO A 99 -7.49 -0.71 -19.42
CA PRO A 99 -8.23 -0.52 -20.66
C PRO A 99 -9.40 -1.53 -20.72
N PRO A 100 -10.61 -1.11 -21.12
CA PRO A 100 -11.77 -2.00 -21.15
C PRO A 100 -11.53 -3.13 -22.18
N PRO A 101 -11.78 -4.41 -21.85
CA PRO A 101 -11.91 -5.42 -22.88
C PRO A 101 -13.14 -5.09 -23.73
N SER A 102 -12.90 -4.93 -25.04
CA SER A 102 -13.89 -4.79 -26.11
C SER A 102 -15.13 -5.68 -25.90
N PRO A 103 -16.36 -5.14 -25.98
CA PRO A 103 -17.56 -5.96 -25.89
C PRO A 103 -17.77 -6.68 -27.23
N ARG A 104 -17.30 -7.92 -27.33
CA ARG A 104 -17.78 -8.84 -28.38
C ARG A 104 -19.24 -9.18 -28.06
N LYS A 105 -20.15 -8.68 -28.89
CA LYS A 105 -21.58 -8.99 -28.90
C LYS A 105 -21.75 -10.51 -29.00
N MET A 106 -22.24 -11.15 -27.94
CA MET A 106 -22.69 -12.54 -28.02
C MET A 106 -24.21 -12.54 -28.17
N ILE A 107 -24.65 -12.68 -29.41
CA ILE A 107 -26.04 -12.99 -29.74
C ILE A 107 -26.26 -14.44 -29.32
N VAL A 108 -27.07 -14.67 -28.29
CA VAL A 108 -27.53 -16.03 -27.95
C VAL A 108 -29.01 -16.10 -28.27
N CYS A 109 -29.33 -16.81 -29.36
CA CYS A 109 -30.68 -17.07 -29.81
C CYS A 109 -31.50 -17.75 -28.71
N LYS A 110 -32.51 -17.05 -28.19
CA LYS A 110 -33.61 -17.69 -27.46
C LYS A 110 -34.38 -18.55 -28.46
N LYS A 111 -34.77 -19.75 -27.99
CA LYS A 111 -35.89 -20.60 -28.48
C LYS A 111 -35.47 -21.86 -29.25
N ILE A 112 -35.11 -22.92 -28.52
CA ILE A 112 -35.46 -24.31 -28.92
C ILE A 112 -35.98 -25.06 -27.69
N LEU A 113 -37.30 -25.30 -27.77
CA LEU A 113 -38.05 -26.46 -27.33
C LEU A 113 -37.76 -27.13 -25.96
N ARG A 114 -38.78 -26.99 -25.11
CA ARG A 114 -39.18 -27.93 -24.06
C ARG A 114 -39.21 -29.38 -24.58
N ARG A 115 -38.84 -30.35 -23.73
CA ARG A 115 -39.53 -31.64 -23.45
C ARG A 115 -38.57 -32.85 -23.36
N SER A 116 -38.74 -33.59 -22.26
CA SER A 116 -38.04 -34.83 -21.84
C SER A 116 -36.59 -34.58 -21.39
N LEU A 117 -36.26 -34.67 -20.11
CA LEU A 117 -36.30 -35.90 -19.31
C LEU A 117 -36.94 -35.67 -17.94
N ARG A 118 -37.84 -36.58 -17.59
CA ARG A 118 -38.50 -36.65 -16.29
C ARG A 118 -37.49 -37.10 -15.23
N ARG A 119 -37.56 -36.41 -14.08
CA ARG A 119 -37.00 -36.62 -12.73
C ARG A 119 -36.37 -37.99 -12.40
N PRO A 120 -35.44 -38.00 -11.42
CA PRO A 120 -35.88 -38.50 -10.11
C PRO A 120 -36.00 -37.41 -9.04
N ARG A 121 -36.96 -37.66 -8.15
CA ARG A 121 -37.24 -36.97 -6.88
C ARG A 121 -35.95 -36.90 -6.03
N PRO A 122 -35.66 -35.82 -5.28
CA PRO A 122 -34.59 -35.87 -4.29
C PRO A 122 -35.05 -36.79 -3.16
N GLY A 123 -34.59 -38.04 -3.19
CA GLY A 123 -34.63 -38.92 -2.03
C GLY A 123 -33.72 -38.32 -0.95
N ASN A 124 -34.20 -38.32 0.29
CA ASN A 124 -33.41 -37.97 1.47
C ASN A 124 -32.15 -38.84 1.52
N ALA A 125 -31.03 -38.34 0.99
CA ALA A 125 -29.70 -38.88 1.23
C ALA A 125 -29.08 -38.10 2.41
N THR A 126 -29.45 -38.51 3.62
CA THR A 126 -28.76 -38.13 4.85
C THR A 126 -27.46 -38.91 4.99
N THR A 127 -26.51 -38.76 4.07
CA THR A 127 -25.17 -39.33 4.21
C THR A 127 -24.12 -38.41 3.56
N SER A 128 -23.11 -38.03 4.36
CA SER A 128 -21.86 -37.34 3.97
C SER A 128 -21.79 -35.79 3.88
N LYS A 129 -22.41 -35.03 4.81
CA LYS A 129 -22.05 -33.61 5.02
C LYS A 129 -20.81 -33.36 5.91
N LYS A 130 -20.13 -34.41 6.39
CA LYS A 130 -19.03 -34.25 7.36
C LYS A 130 -17.70 -33.80 6.74
N TYR A 131 -17.41 -34.13 5.48
CA TYR A 131 -16.16 -33.74 4.81
C TYR A 131 -16.14 -32.30 4.29
N GLY A 132 -17.32 -31.66 4.13
CA GLY A 132 -17.44 -30.28 3.65
C GLY A 132 -17.36 -29.23 4.75
N ALA A 133 -17.81 -29.53 5.97
CA ALA A 133 -17.87 -28.56 7.07
C ALA A 133 -16.50 -27.99 7.45
N GLY A 134 -15.48 -28.86 7.53
CA GLY A 134 -14.10 -28.43 7.81
C GLY A 134 -13.48 -27.59 6.68
N VAL A 135 -13.77 -27.92 5.43
CA VAL A 135 -13.29 -27.15 4.25
C VAL A 135 -13.94 -25.77 4.21
N VAL A 136 -15.26 -25.71 4.44
CA VAL A 136 -16.01 -24.44 4.50
C VAL A 136 -15.55 -23.58 5.67
N ALA A 137 -15.34 -24.15 6.86
CA ALA A 137 -14.83 -23.43 8.02
C ALA A 137 -13.43 -22.83 7.75
N ARG A 138 -12.53 -23.62 7.14
CA ARG A 138 -11.21 -23.13 6.71
C ARG A 138 -11.31 -22.01 5.67
N ALA A 139 -12.18 -22.17 4.67
CA ALA A 139 -12.39 -21.14 3.64
C ALA A 139 -12.92 -19.82 4.24
N MET A 140 -13.88 -19.90 5.17
CA MET A 140 -14.39 -18.71 5.87
C MET A 140 -13.32 -18.04 6.73
N LEU A 141 -12.48 -18.82 7.43
CA LEU A 141 -11.36 -18.28 8.19
C LEU A 141 -10.34 -17.57 7.30
N MET A 142 -10.00 -18.17 6.15
CA MET A 142 -9.08 -17.53 5.19
C MET A 142 -9.67 -16.23 4.64
N ARG A 143 -10.96 -16.20 4.30
CA ARG A 143 -11.63 -14.95 3.89
C ARG A 143 -11.53 -13.86 4.94
N LYS A 144 -11.74 -14.19 6.22
CA LYS A 144 -11.59 -13.23 7.33
C LYS A 144 -10.16 -12.72 7.44
N ARG A 145 -9.16 -13.62 7.42
CA ARG A 145 -7.74 -13.24 7.48
C ARG A 145 -7.32 -12.36 6.30
N THR A 146 -7.74 -12.73 5.09
CA THR A 146 -7.50 -11.92 3.89
C THR A 146 -8.19 -10.57 3.98
N SER A 147 -9.43 -10.50 4.50
CA SER A 147 -10.13 -9.22 4.70
C SER A 147 -9.37 -8.30 5.65
N VAL A 148 -8.89 -8.81 6.79
CA VAL A 148 -8.07 -8.04 7.72
C VAL A 148 -6.78 -7.57 7.04
N LEU A 149 -6.13 -8.47 6.28
CA LEU A 149 -4.90 -8.14 5.57
C LEU A 149 -5.10 -7.02 4.54
N LYS A 150 -6.24 -7.02 3.84
CA LYS A 150 -6.61 -5.96 2.88
C LYS A 150 -6.83 -4.59 3.52
N GLU A 151 -7.19 -4.55 4.80
CA GLU A 151 -7.37 -3.29 5.55
C GLU A 151 -6.05 -2.73 6.08
N ILE A 152 -5.07 -3.59 6.41
CA ILE A 152 -3.78 -3.14 6.95
C ILE A 152 -2.76 -2.77 5.88
N VAL A 153 -2.83 -3.39 4.69
CA VAL A 153 -1.93 -3.08 3.57
C VAL A 153 -2.51 -1.89 2.79
N PRO A 154 -1.77 -0.78 2.63
CA PRO A 154 -2.22 0.34 1.82
C PRO A 154 -2.59 -0.13 0.40
N GLY A 155 -3.76 0.28 -0.09
CA GLY A 155 -4.29 -0.17 -1.38
C GLY A 155 -4.76 -1.64 -1.45
N GLY A 156 -4.73 -2.39 -0.34
CA GLY A 156 -5.00 -3.83 -0.29
C GLY A 156 -6.42 -4.24 -0.71
N LYS A 157 -7.42 -3.36 -0.53
CA LYS A 157 -8.83 -3.66 -0.83
C LYS A 157 -9.06 -4.11 -2.28
N ALA A 158 -8.38 -3.46 -3.22
CA ALA A 158 -8.49 -3.71 -4.66
C ALA A 158 -7.66 -4.90 -5.17
N LEU A 159 -6.84 -5.54 -4.32
CA LEU A 159 -5.91 -6.58 -4.75
C LEU A 159 -6.53 -7.99 -4.74
N ASP A 160 -6.07 -8.85 -5.65
CA ASP A 160 -6.26 -10.30 -5.55
C ASP A 160 -5.35 -10.90 -4.46
N VAL A 161 -5.60 -12.15 -4.07
CA VAL A 161 -4.89 -12.78 -2.94
C VAL A 161 -3.39 -12.95 -3.21
N CYS A 162 -2.99 -13.29 -4.44
CA CYS A 162 -1.57 -13.53 -4.75
C CYS A 162 -0.80 -12.20 -4.73
N THR A 163 -1.35 -11.17 -5.39
CA THR A 163 -0.76 -9.82 -5.38
C THR A 163 -0.75 -9.24 -3.96
N LEU A 164 -1.81 -9.45 -3.18
CA LEU A 164 -1.87 -9.01 -1.78
C LEU A 164 -0.73 -9.60 -0.95
N MET A 165 -0.40 -10.88 -1.11
CA MET A 165 0.71 -11.50 -0.38
C MET A 165 2.07 -10.91 -0.79
N ALA A 166 2.31 -10.72 -2.10
CA ALA A 166 3.54 -10.12 -2.59
C ALA A 166 3.72 -8.68 -2.08
N GLU A 167 2.67 -7.87 -2.17
CA GLU A 167 2.64 -6.49 -1.66
C GLU A 167 2.80 -6.44 -0.14
N THR A 168 2.22 -7.40 0.61
CA THR A 168 2.38 -7.51 2.06
C THR A 168 3.83 -7.76 2.45
N LEU A 169 4.49 -8.72 1.79
CA LEU A 169 5.89 -9.04 2.07
C LEU A 169 6.79 -7.84 1.79
N ASP A 170 6.57 -7.19 0.65
CA ASP A 170 7.31 -5.98 0.27
C ASP A 170 7.09 -4.83 1.25
N TYR A 171 5.84 -4.64 1.69
CA TYR A 171 5.48 -3.62 2.68
C TYR A 171 6.11 -3.91 4.05
N ALA A 172 6.12 -5.17 4.50
CA ALA A 172 6.75 -5.57 5.76
C ALA A 172 8.27 -5.27 5.78
N VAL A 173 8.97 -5.59 4.67
CA VAL A 173 10.39 -5.24 4.50
C VAL A 173 10.59 -3.73 4.53
N SER A 174 9.69 -2.99 3.88
CA SER A 174 9.73 -1.53 3.83
C SER A 174 9.51 -0.89 5.21
N LEU A 175 8.53 -1.38 5.98
CA LEU A 175 8.28 -0.97 7.35
C LEU A 175 9.48 -1.23 8.26
N LYS A 176 10.14 -2.39 8.13
CA LYS A 176 11.35 -2.69 8.90
C LYS A 176 12.46 -1.67 8.60
N ALA A 177 12.67 -1.33 7.33
CA ALA A 177 13.64 -0.31 6.95
C ALA A 177 13.28 1.08 7.51
N GLN A 178 12.00 1.45 7.53
CA GLN A 178 11.52 2.70 8.13
C GLN A 178 11.84 2.76 9.61
N VAL A 179 11.54 1.70 10.35
CA VAL A 179 11.86 1.61 11.79
C VAL A 179 13.36 1.74 12.01
N ASP A 180 14.17 1.02 11.24
CA ASP A 180 15.64 1.06 11.37
C ASP A 180 16.19 2.49 11.13
N VAL A 181 15.67 3.20 10.12
CA VAL A 181 16.07 4.59 9.81
C VAL A 181 15.66 5.55 10.92
N MET A 182 14.44 5.43 11.44
CA MET A 182 13.97 6.28 12.55
C MET A 182 14.77 6.04 13.83
N GLN A 183 15.08 4.79 14.15
CA GLN A 183 15.92 4.45 15.31
C GLN A 183 17.35 4.97 15.17
N LEU A 184 17.91 4.97 13.96
CA LEU A 184 19.22 5.57 13.70
C LEU A 184 19.18 7.08 13.96
N LEU A 185 18.15 7.78 13.49
CA LEU A 185 17.99 9.21 13.74
C LEU A 185 17.88 9.52 15.23
N VAL A 186 17.09 8.75 15.98
CA VAL A 186 16.96 8.95 17.43
C VAL A 186 18.30 8.81 18.14
N ARG A 187 19.08 7.76 17.82
CA ARG A 187 20.41 7.55 18.41
C ARG A 187 21.36 8.71 18.14
N ILE A 188 21.45 9.13 16.87
CA ILE A 188 22.30 10.27 16.48
C ILE A 188 21.87 11.54 17.23
N LEU A 189 20.57 11.83 17.30
CA LEU A 189 20.08 13.04 17.99
C LEU A 189 20.35 12.99 19.50
N GLN A 190 20.27 11.81 20.14
CA GLN A 190 20.61 11.64 21.55
C GLN A 190 22.11 11.87 21.81
N GLU A 191 22.97 11.33 20.95
CA GLU A 191 24.43 11.56 21.01
C GLU A 191 24.79 13.03 20.83
N GLN A 192 24.15 13.73 19.88
CA GLN A 192 24.37 15.17 19.68
C GLN A 192 23.97 16.00 20.91
N ASN A 193 22.85 15.64 21.55
CA ASN A 193 22.41 16.33 22.78
C ASN A 193 23.38 16.07 23.94
N ALA A 194 23.93 14.87 24.08
CA ALA A 194 24.93 14.56 25.11
C ALA A 194 26.23 15.35 24.91
N ILE A 195 26.72 15.45 23.68
CA ILE A 195 27.93 16.22 23.34
C ILE A 195 27.70 17.73 23.55
N ALA A 196 26.50 18.23 23.27
CA ALA A 196 26.16 19.64 23.49
C ALA A 196 26.15 20.02 24.98
N LEU A 197 25.80 19.08 25.86
CA LEU A 197 25.79 19.29 27.32
C LEU A 197 27.19 19.21 27.94
N GLU A 198 28.15 18.51 27.33
CA GLU A 198 29.54 18.42 27.80
C GLU A 198 30.40 19.66 27.43
N LYS A 199 29.89 20.51 26.53
CA LYS A 199 30.57 21.73 26.07
C LYS A 199 30.03 23.02 26.72
N GLN A 200 29.19 22.89 27.75
CA GLN A 200 28.67 23.97 28.58
C GLN A 200 29.33 23.95 29.95
#